data_AF-A0A9Q3C9Z3-F1
#
_entry.id   AF-A0A9Q3C9Z3-F1
#
_cell.length_a   1.000
_cell.length_b   1.000
_cell.length_c   1.000
_cell.angle_alpha   90.00
_cell.angle_beta   90.00
_cell.angle_gamma   90.00
#
_symmetry.space_group_name_H-M   'P 1'
#
loop_
_entity.id
_entity.type
_entity.pdbx_description
1 polymer ?
#
loop_
_entity_poly.entity_id
_entity_poly.type
_entity_poly.pdbx_seq_one_letter_code
_entity_poly.pdbx_strand_id
1 'polypeptide(L)'
;MEFIRGIDMIKENFELTDILLTERFKTLFTKSAHTCYIKLRQVHGHQSWTWWKTQLINKWANDACRFKMKTVFESANLNSEKTELYHGFANKKTG
;
A
#
# COMPACT_ATOMS: atom_id res chain seq x y z
N MET A 1 -3.11 3.79 -6.58
CA MET A 1 -4.07 3.77 -7.71
C MET A 1 -3.84 2.56 -8.61
N GLU A 2 -2.61 2.26 -9.00
CA GLU A 2 -2.24 1.06 -9.78
C GLU A 2 -2.84 -0.26 -9.25
N PHE A 3 -2.88 -0.45 -7.93
CA PHE A 3 -3.52 -1.62 -7.32
C PHE A 3 -5.02 -1.74 -7.64
N ILE A 4 -5.77 -0.65 -7.54
CA ILE A 4 -7.20 -0.63 -7.85
C ILE A 4 -7.42 -0.89 -9.33
N ARG A 5 -6.60 -0.26 -10.18
CA ARG A 5 -6.61 -0.48 -11.63
C ARG A 5 -6.32 -1.94 -12.00
N GLY A 6 -5.37 -2.59 -11.31
CA GLY A 6 -5.10 -4.01 -11.49
C GLY A 6 -6.29 -4.89 -11.12
N ILE A 7 -7.04 -4.55 -10.06
CA ILE A 7 -8.26 -5.25 -9.69
C ILE A 7 -9.39 -4.99 -10.71
N ASP A 8 -9.54 -3.76 -11.22
CA ASP A 8 -10.48 -3.45 -12.30
C ASP A 8 -10.20 -4.31 -13.55
N MET A 9 -8.92 -4.44 -13.95
CA MET A 9 -8.53 -5.31 -15.06
C MET A 9 -8.83 -6.79 -14.80
N ILE A 10 -8.62 -7.29 -13.58
CA ILE A 10 -8.99 -8.67 -13.22
C ILE A 10 -10.51 -8.87 -13.30
N LYS A 11 -11.28 -7.89 -12.84
CA LYS A 11 -12.74 -7.94 -12.90
C LYS A 11 -13.23 -7.99 -14.36
N GLU A 12 -12.65 -7.17 -15.23
CA GLU A 12 -12.97 -7.13 -16.66
C GLU A 12 -12.54 -8.39 -17.40
N ASN A 13 -11.28 -8.81 -17.26
CA ASN A 13 -10.71 -9.96 -17.98
C ASN A 13 -11.38 -11.30 -17.64
N PHE A 14 -11.94 -11.42 -16.45
CA PHE A 14 -12.57 -12.65 -15.95
C PHE A 14 -14.08 -12.50 -15.71
N GLU A 15 -14.69 -11.39 -16.15
CA GLU A 15 -16.11 -11.07 -15.99
C GLU A 15 -16.63 -11.33 -14.56
N LEU A 16 -15.81 -11.00 -13.54
CA LEU A 16 -16.12 -11.36 -12.16
C LEU A 16 -17.26 -10.50 -11.62
N THR A 17 -18.24 -11.15 -10.99
CA THR A 17 -19.22 -10.44 -10.16
C THR A 17 -18.55 -9.82 -8.94
N ASP A 18 -19.15 -8.78 -8.36
CA ASP A 18 -18.62 -8.13 -7.16
C ASP A 18 -18.47 -9.09 -5.98
N ILE A 19 -19.38 -10.06 -5.86
CA ILE A 19 -19.32 -11.10 -4.84
C ILE A 19 -18.07 -11.96 -5.06
N LEU A 20 -17.88 -12.51 -6.27
CA LEU A 20 -16.73 -13.36 -6.57
C LEU A 20 -15.40 -12.62 -6.43
N LEU A 21 -15.36 -11.36 -6.85
CA LEU A 21 -14.19 -10.51 -6.72
C LEU A 21 -13.83 -10.28 -5.25
N THR A 22 -14.82 -9.93 -4.43
CA THR A 22 -14.59 -9.60 -3.02
C THR A 22 -14.25 -10.83 -2.18
N GLU A 23 -14.76 -12.02 -2.51
CA GLU A 23 -14.31 -13.28 -1.89
C GLU A 23 -12.83 -13.55 -2.15
N ARG A 24 -12.32 -13.19 -3.34
CA ARG A 24 -10.90 -13.28 -3.67
C ARG A 24 -10.03 -12.30 -2.88
N PHE A 25 -10.58 -11.28 -2.22
CA PHE A 25 -9.77 -10.40 -1.36
C PHE A 25 -9.16 -11.12 -0.17
N LYS A 26 -9.79 -12.21 0.29
CA LYS A 26 -9.21 -13.07 1.33
C LYS A 26 -7.84 -13.63 0.92
N THR A 27 -7.64 -13.93 -0.36
CA THR A 27 -6.38 -14.48 -0.88
C THR A 27 -5.46 -13.39 -1.45
N LEU A 28 -6.02 -12.33 -2.05
CA LEU A 28 -5.24 -11.24 -2.63
C LEU A 28 -4.63 -10.31 -1.57
N PHE A 29 -5.33 -10.07 -0.48
CA PHE A 29 -4.84 -9.17 0.56
C PHE A 29 -4.00 -9.92 1.57
N THR A 30 -2.87 -9.32 1.94
CA THR A 30 -1.96 -9.86 2.95
C THR A 30 -1.77 -8.86 4.09
N LYS A 31 -1.33 -9.36 5.26
CA LYS A 31 -0.98 -8.54 6.44
C LYS A 31 -2.09 -7.53 6.81
N SER A 32 -1.78 -6.23 6.84
CA SER A 32 -2.69 -5.16 7.26
C SER A 32 -3.90 -5.00 6.33
N ALA A 33 -3.75 -5.28 5.04
CA ALA A 33 -4.86 -5.28 4.08
C ALA A 33 -5.84 -6.41 4.36
N HIS A 34 -5.35 -7.61 4.69
CA HIS A 34 -6.19 -8.75 5.07
C HIS A 34 -6.99 -8.44 6.35
N THR A 35 -6.35 -7.92 7.39
CA THR A 35 -7.04 -7.52 8.63
C THR A 35 -8.09 -6.45 8.37
N CYS A 36 -7.81 -5.49 7.48
CA CYS A 36 -8.79 -4.49 7.11
C CYS A 36 -9.99 -5.09 6.38
N TYR A 37 -9.75 -6.00 5.43
CA TYR A 37 -10.81 -6.69 4.71
C TYR A 37 -11.72 -7.46 5.67
N ILE A 38 -11.16 -8.28 6.56
CA ILE A 38 -11.95 -9.05 7.52
C ILE A 38 -12.83 -8.13 8.39
N LYS A 39 -12.28 -7.03 8.92
CA LYS A 39 -13.04 -6.08 9.74
C LYS A 39 -14.19 -5.43 8.96
N LEU A 40 -13.90 -4.90 7.77
CA LEU A 40 -14.93 -4.25 6.95
C LEU A 40 -16.01 -5.25 6.51
N ARG A 41 -15.61 -6.49 6.20
CA ARG A 41 -16.52 -7.55 5.79
C ARG A 41 -17.43 -8.02 6.92
N GLN A 42 -16.92 -8.10 8.14
CA GLN A 42 -17.71 -8.44 9.33
C GLN A 42 -18.75 -7.37 9.66
N VAL A 43 -18.40 -6.09 9.52
CA VAL A 43 -19.29 -4.98 9.88
C VAL A 43 -20.33 -4.68 8.79
N HIS A 44 -19.92 -4.70 7.52
CA HIS A 44 -20.76 -4.23 6.41
C HIS A 44 -21.28 -5.34 5.50
N GLY A 45 -20.89 -6.60 5.72
CA GLY A 45 -21.34 -7.73 4.92
C GLY A 45 -20.83 -7.67 3.47
N HIS A 46 -21.60 -8.24 2.54
CA HIS A 46 -21.31 -8.15 1.11
C HIS A 46 -21.55 -6.72 0.62
N GLN A 47 -20.58 -6.17 -0.10
CA GLN A 47 -20.64 -4.81 -0.63
C GLN A 47 -20.13 -4.79 -2.06
N SER A 48 -20.57 -3.79 -2.82
CA SER A 48 -20.16 -3.60 -4.22
C SER A 48 -18.68 -3.28 -4.33
N TRP A 49 -18.10 -3.55 -5.50
CA TRP A 49 -16.70 -3.22 -5.78
C TRP A 49 -16.46 -1.70 -5.69
N THR A 50 -17.42 -0.88 -6.12
CA THR A 50 -17.37 0.58 -5.98
C THR A 50 -17.22 1.01 -4.52
N TRP A 51 -17.98 0.40 -3.60
CA TRP A 51 -17.85 0.69 -2.18
C TRP A 51 -16.47 0.32 -1.65
N TRP A 52 -15.95 -0.85 -2.04
CA TRP A 52 -14.61 -1.29 -1.65
C TRP A 52 -13.52 -0.36 -2.18
N LYS A 53 -13.62 0.14 -3.41
CA LYS A 53 -12.70 1.15 -3.95
C LYS A 53 -12.65 2.38 -3.05
N THR A 54 -13.79 2.90 -2.62
CA THR A 54 -13.85 4.04 -1.70
C THR A 54 -13.16 3.73 -0.37
N GLN A 55 -13.40 2.56 0.23
CA GLN A 55 -12.74 2.17 1.48
C GLN A 55 -11.22 2.05 1.33
N LEU A 56 -10.76 1.42 0.24
CA LEU A 56 -9.33 1.26 -0.05
C LEU A 56 -8.67 2.63 -0.26
N ILE A 57 -9.29 3.52 -1.04
CA ILE A 57 -8.79 4.88 -1.26
C ILE A 57 -8.74 5.66 0.05
N ASN A 58 -9.81 5.63 0.85
CA ASN A 58 -9.85 6.35 2.12
C ASN A 58 -8.82 5.82 3.13
N LYS A 59 -8.51 4.52 3.10
CA LYS A 59 -7.60 3.94 4.07
C LYS A 59 -6.13 4.11 3.70
N TRP A 60 -5.77 3.93 2.43
CA TRP A 60 -4.37 3.93 1.98
C TRP A 60 -3.97 5.15 1.15
N ALA A 61 -4.94 5.97 0.77
CA ALA A 61 -4.71 7.20 0.02
C ALA A 61 -5.39 8.40 0.67
N ASN A 62 -5.70 8.40 1.98
CA ASN A 62 -6.17 9.62 2.64
C ASN A 62 -5.10 10.73 2.64
N ASP A 63 -5.54 11.97 2.87
CA ASP A 63 -4.68 13.14 2.92
C ASP A 63 -3.51 13.00 3.89
N ALA A 64 -3.69 12.33 5.03
CA ALA A 64 -2.60 12.11 5.98
C ALA A 64 -1.54 11.13 5.45
N CYS A 65 -1.93 10.08 4.72
CA CYS A 65 -1.02 9.18 4.03
C CYS A 65 -0.34 9.86 2.84
N ARG A 66 -1.08 10.65 2.05
CA ARG A 66 -0.53 11.46 0.96
C ARG A 66 0.47 12.48 1.49
N PHE A 67 0.14 13.15 2.60
CA PHE A 67 1.01 14.10 3.27
C PHE A 67 2.27 13.42 3.80
N LYS A 68 2.15 12.29 4.53
CA LYS A 68 3.32 11.52 4.99
C LYS A 68 4.19 11.05 3.82
N MET A 69 3.59 10.58 2.73
CA MET A 69 4.33 10.11 1.56
C MET A 69 5.00 11.27 0.81
N LYS A 70 4.35 12.43 0.75
CA LYS A 70 4.92 13.69 0.26
C LYS A 70 6.09 14.13 1.14
N THR A 71 5.94 14.16 2.46
CA THR A 71 7.03 14.50 3.39
C THR A 71 8.18 13.51 3.27
N VAL A 72 7.91 12.21 3.17
CA VAL A 72 8.95 11.19 2.97
C VAL A 72 9.65 11.41 1.62
N PHE A 73 8.93 11.69 0.54
CA PHE A 73 9.49 11.97 -0.77
C PHE A 73 10.31 13.28 -0.82
N GLU A 74 9.82 14.35 -0.18
CA GLU A 74 10.52 15.63 -0.05
C GLU A 74 11.76 15.52 0.87
N SER A 75 11.69 14.67 1.90
CA SER A 75 12.83 14.38 2.80
C SER A 75 13.81 13.35 2.22
N ALA A 76 13.36 12.55 1.26
CA ALA A 76 14.19 11.71 0.43
C ALA A 76 14.88 12.62 -0.59
N ASN A 77 15.86 13.39 -0.10
CA ASN A 77 16.78 14.11 -0.95
C ASN A 77 17.19 13.21 -2.12
N LEU A 78 17.21 13.80 -3.32
CA LEU A 78 18.14 13.48 -4.40
C LEU A 78 19.58 13.61 -3.88
N ASN A 79 19.97 12.83 -2.87
CA ASN A 79 21.36 12.66 -2.46
C ASN A 79 22.01 11.74 -3.49
N SER A 80 22.22 12.27 -4.70
CA SER A 80 23.22 11.76 -5.63
C SER A 80 24.65 12.06 -5.16
N GLU A 81 24.83 12.46 -3.90
CA GLU A 81 26.15 12.71 -3.32
C GLU A 81 26.15 12.34 -1.83
N LYS A 82 26.09 11.02 -1.57
CA LYS A 82 26.72 10.41 -0.38
C LYS A 82 27.37 9.09 -0.77
N THR A 83 28.26 9.14 -1.76
CA THR A 83 29.56 8.49 -1.59
C THR A 83 30.23 9.10 -0.37
N GLU A 84 30.91 8.27 0.42
CA GLU A 84 31.53 8.58 1.73
C GLU A 84 30.63 8.49 2.97
N LEU A 85 30.28 7.26 3.33
CA LEU A 85 30.18 6.86 4.74
C LEU A 85 30.62 5.39 4.89
N TYR A 86 31.87 5.12 4.46
CA TYR A 86 32.70 4.01 4.93
C TYR A 86 34.09 4.52 5.33
N HIS A 87 34.17 5.66 6.04
CA HIS A 87 35.35 6.01 6.84
C HIS A 87 35.11 5.63 8.30
N GLY A 88 35.03 4.32 8.52
CA GLY A 88 34.92 3.68 9.84
C GLY A 88 36.07 2.74 10.15
N PHE A 89 37.26 2.91 9.55
CA PHE A 89 38.49 2.21 9.94
C PHE A 89 39.72 3.09 9.68
N ALA A 90 39.82 4.21 10.40
CA ALA A 90 41.09 4.91 10.57
C ALA A 90 41.08 5.65 11.91
N ASN A 91 41.52 4.95 12.96
CA ASN A 91 42.39 5.45 14.04
C ASN A 91 42.10 4.74 15.37
N LYS A 92 42.81 3.63 15.62
CA LYS A 92 43.44 3.45 16.93
C LYS A 92 44.91 3.80 16.77
N LYS A 93 45.28 4.92 17.39
CA LYS A 93 46.63 5.43 17.50
C LYS A 93 47.51 4.46 18.30
N THR A 94 48.75 4.40 17.85
CA THR A 94 49.97 4.13 18.60
C THR A 94 49.90 4.45 20.10
N GLY A 95 50.33 3.46 20.89
CA GLY A 95 50.81 3.54 22.26
C GLY A 95 51.79 2.40 22.44
#